data_AF-A0A9E1NN24-F1
#
_entry.id   AF-A0A9E1NN24-F1
#
_cell.length_a   1.000
_cell.length_b   1.000
_cell.length_c   1.000
_cell.angle_alpha   90.00
_cell.angle_beta   90.00
_cell.angle_gamma   90.00
#
_symmetry.space_group_name_H-M   'P 1'
#
loop_
_entity.id
_entity.type
_entity.pdbx_description
1 polymer ?
#
loop_
_entity_poly.entity_id
_entity_poly.type
_entity_poly.pdbx_seq_one_letter_code
_entity_poly.pdbx_strand_id
1 'polypeptide(L)'
;IRSYALTMLNFDVSKIKVISDSINLEGLKKLTIKSEVEYKGELIPMNFSFANFKQGWMFYDVRIEGVSYIKNYRNQFNAEISANGLDSVILRLESLEN
;
A
#
# COMPACT_ATOMS: atom_id res chain seq x y z
N ILE A 1 -3.85 3.84 -11.79
CA ILE A 1 -3.73 4.81 -10.67
C ILE A 1 -4.89 4.69 -9.69
N ARG A 2 -6.13 5.04 -10.08
CA ARG A 2 -7.35 4.80 -9.27
C ARG A 2 -7.44 3.36 -8.76
N SER A 3 -7.19 2.37 -9.63
CA SER A 3 -7.30 0.95 -9.27
C SER A 3 -6.52 0.59 -8.01
N TYR A 4 -5.32 1.13 -7.80
CA TYR A 4 -4.47 0.65 -6.73
C TYR A 4 -4.85 1.23 -5.36
N ALA A 5 -5.16 2.53 -5.29
CA ALA A 5 -5.72 3.14 -4.09
C ALA A 5 -7.14 2.64 -3.81
N LEU A 6 -7.95 2.41 -4.85
CA LEU A 6 -9.29 1.81 -4.71
C LEU A 6 -9.22 0.36 -4.24
N THR A 7 -8.28 -0.46 -4.73
CA THR A 7 -8.07 -1.80 -4.18
C THR A 7 -7.72 -1.74 -2.71
N MET A 8 -6.90 -0.77 -2.28
CA MET A 8 -6.60 -0.53 -0.86
C MET A 8 -7.83 -0.13 -0.03
N LEU A 9 -8.66 0.78 -0.56
CA LEU A 9 -9.89 1.25 0.11
C LEU A 9 -10.97 0.17 0.16
N ASN A 10 -11.02 -0.70 -0.86
CA ASN A 10 -12.00 -1.77 -0.98
C ASN A 10 -11.49 -3.11 -0.43
N PHE A 11 -10.40 -3.13 0.33
CA PHE A 11 -10.00 -4.36 1.03
C PHE A 11 -11.10 -4.73 2.01
N ASP A 12 -11.63 -5.92 1.84
CA ASP A 12 -12.48 -6.53 2.84
C ASP A 12 -11.60 -6.90 4.05
N VAL A 13 -11.62 -6.02 5.05
CA VAL A 13 -10.84 -6.19 6.29
C VAL A 13 -11.21 -7.46 7.04
N SER A 14 -12.42 -8.01 6.84
CA SER A 14 -12.85 -9.26 7.48
C SER A 14 -12.06 -10.48 7.00
N LYS A 15 -11.39 -10.37 5.85
CA LYS A 15 -10.57 -11.43 5.25
C LYS A 15 -9.11 -11.36 5.64
N ILE A 16 -8.73 -10.41 6.49
CA ILE A 16 -7.35 -10.22 6.95
C ILE A 16 -7.14 -10.98 8.25
N LYS A 17 -6.26 -11.97 8.22
CA LYS A 17 -5.79 -12.71 9.39
C LYS A 17 -4.40 -12.22 9.79
N VAL A 18 -4.30 -11.61 10.97
CA VAL A 18 -3.01 -11.18 11.52
C VAL A 18 -2.26 -12.40 12.06
N ILE A 19 -0.98 -12.53 11.70
CA ILE A 19 -0.09 -13.61 12.13
C ILE A 19 1.12 -13.09 12.93
N SER A 20 1.15 -11.79 13.23
CA SER A 20 2.18 -11.18 14.08
C SER A 20 1.97 -11.52 15.56
N ASP A 21 3.05 -11.83 16.26
CA ASP A 21 3.09 -11.94 17.73
C ASP A 21 2.87 -10.59 18.42
N SER A 22 2.78 -10.58 19.75
CA SER A 22 2.71 -9.37 20.58
C SER A 22 3.84 -8.40 20.28
N ILE A 23 3.49 -7.23 19.74
CA ILE A 23 4.45 -6.19 19.38
C ILE A 23 4.45 -5.11 20.46
N ASN A 24 5.60 -4.84 21.06
CA ASN A 24 5.78 -3.66 21.89
C ASN A 24 5.83 -2.41 20.98
N LEU A 25 4.86 -1.52 21.14
CA LEU A 25 4.72 -0.30 20.33
C LEU A 25 5.52 0.90 20.88
N GLU A 26 6.07 0.79 22.08
CA GLU A 26 6.74 1.89 22.77
C GLU A 26 7.96 2.39 21.97
N GLY A 27 8.00 3.70 21.72
CA GLY A 27 9.10 4.34 20.98
C GLY A 27 9.15 4.04 19.47
N LEU A 28 8.27 3.18 18.94
CA LEU A 28 8.28 2.84 17.52
C LEU A 28 7.69 3.97 16.65
N LYS A 29 8.43 4.32 15.59
CA LYS A 29 7.97 5.23 14.52
C LYS A 29 7.40 4.50 13.32
N LYS A 30 7.78 3.24 13.14
CA LYS A 30 7.35 2.37 12.05
C LYS A 30 7.06 0.98 12.58
N LEU A 31 6.08 0.33 11.97
CA LEU A 31 5.58 -0.97 12.37
C LEU A 31 5.27 -1.77 11.11
N THR A 32 5.52 -3.07 11.14
CA THR A 32 5.06 -4.00 10.09
C THR A 32 4.27 -5.11 10.74
N ILE A 33 3.02 -5.27 10.30
CA ILE A 33 2.13 -6.35 10.69
C ILE A 33 2.16 -7.40 9.60
N LYS A 34 2.56 -8.62 9.95
CA LYS A 34 2.48 -9.78 9.07
C LYS A 34 1.06 -10.30 9.10
N SER A 35 0.47 -10.53 7.94
CA SER A 35 -0.90 -11.00 7.79
C SER A 35 -1.02 -11.98 6.63
N GLU A 36 -2.11 -12.72 6.59
CA GLU A 36 -2.59 -13.48 5.45
C GLU A 36 -3.95 -12.89 5.05
N VAL A 37 -4.20 -12.72 3.76
CA VAL A 37 -5.47 -12.22 3.26
C VAL A 37 -6.09 -13.24 2.32
N GLU A 38 -7.34 -13.61 2.58
CA GLU A 38 -8.10 -14.47 1.67
C GLU A 38 -8.55 -13.69 0.44
N TYR A 39 -8.09 -14.12 -0.74
CA TYR A 39 -8.47 -13.56 -2.02
C TYR A 39 -8.79 -14.68 -3.00
N LYS A 40 -10.04 -14.73 -3.48
CA LYS A 40 -10.52 -15.74 -4.43
C LYS A 40 -10.25 -17.20 -4.01
N GLY A 41 -10.28 -17.48 -2.70
CA GLY A 41 -10.04 -18.82 -2.15
C GLY A 41 -8.57 -19.15 -1.88
N GLU A 42 -7.65 -18.22 -2.15
CA GLU A 42 -6.23 -18.36 -1.81
C GLU A 42 -5.84 -17.45 -0.66
N LEU A 43 -4.98 -17.93 0.25
CA LEU A 43 -4.38 -17.10 1.30
C LEU A 43 -3.11 -16.47 0.79
N ILE A 44 -3.12 -15.14 0.65
CA ILE A 44 -1.99 -14.36 0.16
C ILE A 44 -1.27 -13.72 1.36
N PRO A 45 0.03 -13.98 1.56
CA PRO A 45 0.79 -13.33 2.63
C PRO A 45 1.00 -11.85 2.30
N MET A 46 0.62 -10.99 3.24
CA MET A 46 0.69 -9.53 3.12
C MET A 46 1.32 -8.91 4.36
N ASN A 47 2.30 -8.03 4.14
CA ASN A 47 2.97 -7.27 5.20
C ASN A 47 2.48 -5.82 5.17
N PHE A 48 1.63 -5.45 6.12
CA PHE A 48 1.08 -4.10 6.26
C PHE A 48 2.05 -3.21 7.05
N SER A 49 2.48 -2.11 6.45
CA SER A 49 3.39 -1.15 7.05
C SER A 49 2.63 0.06 7.56
N PHE A 50 2.90 0.40 8.82
CA PHE A 50 2.32 1.54 9.52
C PHE A 50 3.41 2.50 9.96
N ALA A 51 3.07 3.79 10.00
CA ALA A 51 3.91 4.84 10.56
C ALA A 51 3.14 5.56 11.66
N ASN A 52 3.86 5.93 12.72
CA ASN A 52 3.30 6.65 13.84
C ASN A 52 3.39 8.17 13.59
N PHE A 53 2.24 8.82 13.43
CA PHE A 53 2.13 10.26 13.25
C PHE A 53 1.52 10.89 14.50
N LYS A 54 1.46 12.23 14.57
CA LYS A 54 0.84 12.95 15.68
C LYS A 54 -0.62 12.53 15.95
N GLN A 55 -1.32 12.06 14.92
CA GLN A 55 -2.72 11.65 14.96
C GLN A 55 -2.87 10.14 15.26
N GLY A 56 -1.76 9.41 15.41
CA GLY A 56 -1.73 7.97 15.65
C GLY A 56 -1.06 7.17 14.54
N TRP A 57 -1.15 5.84 14.65
CA TRP A 57 -0.67 4.91 13.64
C TRP A 57 -1.51 4.97 12.38
N MET A 58 -0.87 5.17 11.24
CA MET A 58 -1.51 5.15 9.94
C MET A 58 -0.86 4.12 9.04
N PHE A 59 -1.69 3.37 8.33
CA PHE A 59 -1.26 2.51 7.25
C PHE A 59 -0.69 3.36 6.11
N TYR A 60 0.40 2.91 5.49
CA TYR A 60 0.94 3.59 4.32
C TYR A 60 1.41 2.66 3.20
N ASP A 61 1.74 1.40 3.46
CA ASP A 61 2.22 0.50 2.39
C ASP A 61 1.91 -0.95 2.71
N VAL A 62 1.61 -1.74 1.69
CA VAL A 62 1.50 -3.20 1.81
C VAL A 62 2.57 -3.84 0.95
N ARG A 63 3.22 -4.88 1.45
CA ARG A 63 4.05 -5.76 0.62
C ARG A 63 3.31 -7.06 0.37
N ILE A 64 3.14 -7.39 -0.89
CA ILE A 64 2.57 -8.65 -1.37
C ILE A 64 3.73 -9.40 -2.00
N GLU A 65 4.02 -10.60 -1.51
CA GLU A 65 5.15 -11.42 -2.01
C GLU A 65 6.50 -10.65 -2.03
N GLY A 66 6.72 -9.79 -1.03
CA GLY A 66 7.93 -8.97 -0.92
C GLY A 66 7.93 -7.69 -1.77
N VAL A 67 6.99 -7.52 -2.69
CA VAL A 67 6.87 -6.33 -3.53
C VAL A 67 6.07 -5.25 -2.79
N SER A 68 6.73 -4.12 -2.51
CA SER A 68 6.06 -2.94 -1.96
C SER A 68 5.20 -2.28 -3.02
N TYR A 69 3.95 -2.04 -2.64
CA TYR A 69 2.96 -1.46 -3.51
C TYR A 69 3.28 0.00 -3.86
N ILE A 70 3.65 0.81 -2.87
CA ILE A 70 4.10 2.19 -3.11
C ILE A 70 5.35 2.21 -3.99
N LYS A 71 6.33 1.32 -3.75
CA LYS A 71 7.56 1.30 -4.56
C LYS A 71 7.26 0.94 -6.01
N ASN A 72 6.45 -0.09 -6.25
CA ASN A 72 6.05 -0.48 -7.61
C ASN A 72 5.41 0.71 -8.34
N TYR A 73 4.48 1.40 -7.66
CA TYR A 73 3.82 2.57 -8.22
C TYR A 73 4.78 3.73 -8.54
N ARG A 74 5.70 4.06 -7.63
CA ARG A 74 6.73 5.08 -7.87
C ARG A 74 7.60 4.73 -9.08
N ASN A 75 7.95 3.46 -9.26
CA ASN A 75 8.73 3.02 -10.41
C ASN A 75 7.96 3.20 -11.73
N GLN A 76 6.66 2.87 -11.76
CA GLN A 76 5.81 3.09 -12.93
C GLN A 76 5.74 4.57 -13.30
N PHE A 77 5.62 5.45 -12.31
CA PHE A 77 5.60 6.89 -12.51
C PHE A 77 6.92 7.43 -13.02
N ASN A 78 8.03 7.00 -12.42
CA ASN A 78 9.35 7.42 -12.89
C ASN A 78 9.59 6.97 -14.33
N ALA A 79 9.14 5.78 -14.71
CA ALA A 79 9.23 5.29 -16.09
C ALA A 79 8.41 6.16 -17.05
N GLU A 80 7.19 6.54 -16.66
CA GLU A 80 6.32 7.40 -17.48
C GLU A 80 6.84 8.83 -17.58
N ILE A 81 7.32 9.41 -16.47
CA ILE A 81 7.97 10.74 -16.47
C ILE A 81 9.19 10.72 -17.40
N SER A 82 9.98 9.65 -17.34
CA SER A 82 11.16 9.50 -18.20
C SER A 82 10.80 9.38 -19.69
N ALA A 83 9.66 8.77 -20.01
CA ALA A 83 9.21 8.57 -21.38
C ALA A 83 8.45 9.79 -21.97
N ASN A 84 7.60 10.43 -21.17
CA ASN A 84 6.58 11.36 -21.65
C ASN A 84 6.69 12.76 -21.02
N GLY A 85 7.63 12.97 -20.09
CA GLY A 85 7.77 14.21 -19.34
C GLY A 85 6.75 14.36 -18.20
N LEU A 86 7.07 15.25 -17.25
CA LEU A 86 6.26 15.45 -16.04
C LEU A 86 4.85 15.99 -16.34
N ASP A 87 4.73 16.96 -17.26
CA ASP A 87 3.46 17.61 -17.57
C ASP A 87 2.44 16.62 -18.14
N SER A 88 2.87 15.69 -19.00
CA SER A 88 2.00 14.63 -19.53
C SER A 88 1.46 13.73 -18.41
N VAL A 89 2.28 13.45 -17.39
CA VAL A 89 1.87 12.62 -16.25
C VAL A 89 0.89 13.36 -15.36
N ILE A 90 1.09 14.67 -15.12
CA ILE A 90 0.18 15.54 -14.37
C ILE A 90 -1.19 15.60 -15.07
N LEU A 91 -1.22 15.92 -16.36
CA LEU A 91 -2.47 16.01 -17.13
C LEU A 91 -3.26 14.70 -17.09
N ARG A 92 -2.57 13.56 -17.23
CA ARG A 92 -3.22 12.25 -17.11
C ARG A 92 -3.78 12.02 -15.71
N LEU A 93 -3.04 12.38 -14.66
CA LEU A 93 -3.49 12.25 -13.28
C LEU A 93 -4.75 13.06 -12.99
N GLU A 94 -4.79 14.31 -13.44
CA GLU A 94 -5.94 15.22 -13.28
C GLU A 94 -7.14 14.73 -14.11
N SER A 95 -6.92 14.24 -15.33
CA SER A 95 -8.00 13.69 -16.18
C SER A 95 -8.69 12.47 -15.57
N LEU A 96 -7.97 11.74 -14.70
CA LEU A 96 -8.48 10.59 -13.97
C LEU A 96 -9.26 10.99 -12.71
N GLU A 97 -9.36 12.27 -12.36
CA GLU A 97 -10.12 12.75 -11.20
C GLU A 97 -11.61 13.02 -11.52
N ASN A 98 -11.96 13.12 -12.80
CA ASN A 98 -13.34 13.20 -13.29
C ASN A 98 -14.02 11.84 -13.48
#